data_AF-A0A2N5WV02-F1
#
_entry.id   AF-A0A2N5WV02-F1
#
_cell.length_a   1.000
_cell.length_b   1.000
_cell.length_c   1.000
_cell.angle_alpha   90.00
_cell.angle_beta   90.00
_cell.angle_gamma   90.00
#
_symmetry.space_group_name_H-M   'P 1'
#
loop_
_entity.id
_entity.type
_entity.pdbx_description
1 polymer ?
#
loop_
_entity_poly.entity_id
_entity_poly.type
_entity_poly.pdbx_seq_one_letter_code
_entity_poly.pdbx_strand_id
1 'polypeptide(L)'
;PSDLPARLLPGVRTRGSAGGGRREWYGARDLRPVTGVAAAFDGSDLGPLAPVDPPVRFGFGSVPRSPALVRVTTTVETDAGPLPGGGALAAP
;
A
#
# COMPACT_ATOMS: atom_id res chain seq x y z
N PRO A 1 -8.24 10.57 7.80
CA PRO A 1 -7.59 11.49 6.84
C PRO A 1 -6.77 10.73 5.79
N SER A 2 -7.44 10.21 4.75
CA SER A 2 -6.81 9.45 3.67
C SER A 2 -7.80 9.31 2.52
N ASP A 3 -7.65 10.10 1.45
CA ASP A 3 -8.18 9.70 0.13
C ASP A 3 -7.84 10.65 -1.04
N LEU A 4 -7.38 11.88 -0.77
CA LEU A 4 -7.20 12.87 -1.84
C LEU A 4 -6.21 12.45 -2.94
N PRO A 5 -5.03 11.88 -2.64
CA PRO A 5 -4.08 11.46 -3.69
C PRO A 5 -4.59 10.25 -4.50
N ALA A 6 -5.31 9.33 -3.86
CA ALA A 6 -5.79 8.10 -4.47
C ALA A 6 -6.86 8.34 -5.54
N ARG A 7 -7.71 9.36 -5.33
CA ARG A 7 -8.72 9.78 -6.29
C ARG A 7 -8.15 10.42 -7.55
N LEU A 8 -6.88 10.84 -7.52
CA LEU A 8 -6.20 11.51 -8.63
C LEU A 8 -5.34 10.56 -9.48
N LEU A 9 -5.21 9.29 -9.09
CA LEU A 9 -4.41 8.29 -9.79
C LEU A 9 -5.32 7.18 -10.35
N PRO A 10 -5.67 7.22 -11.64
CA PRO A 10 -6.47 6.17 -12.27
C PRO A 10 -5.81 4.79 -12.05
N GLY A 11 -6.55 3.83 -11.50
CA GLY A 11 -6.08 2.44 -11.32
C GLY A 11 -5.59 2.07 -9.91
N VAL A 12 -5.51 3.04 -8.98
CA VAL A 12 -5.16 2.75 -7.58
C VAL A 12 -6.43 2.43 -6.79
N ARG A 13 -6.61 1.18 -6.33
CA ARG A 13 -7.62 0.86 -5.32
C ARG A 13 -6.97 0.97 -3.94
N THR A 14 -7.47 1.87 -3.11
CA THR A 14 -7.00 2.08 -1.72
C THR A 14 -7.79 1.31 -0.68
N ARG A 15 -8.70 0.43 -1.11
CA ARG A 15 -9.53 -0.38 -0.24
C ARG A 15 -9.72 -1.76 -0.85
N GLY A 16 -9.62 -2.78 0.00
CA GLY A 16 -9.80 -4.16 -0.40
C GLY A 16 -10.02 -5.09 0.80
N SER A 17 -9.77 -6.37 0.58
CA SER A 17 -9.88 -7.41 1.60
C SER A 17 -8.50 -7.90 2.02
N ALA A 18 -8.16 -7.79 3.30
CA ALA A 18 -7.09 -8.59 3.88
C ALA A 18 -7.59 -10.03 4.00
N GLY A 19 -6.77 -11.02 3.65
CA GLY A 19 -7.12 -12.44 3.77
C GLY A 19 -7.79 -12.77 5.12
N GLY A 20 -8.75 -13.70 5.09
CA GLY A 20 -9.59 -14.05 6.26
C GLY A 20 -10.82 -13.16 6.45
N GLY A 21 -11.39 -12.57 5.39
CA GLY A 21 -12.64 -11.79 5.44
C GLY A 21 -12.51 -10.37 5.99
N ARG A 22 -11.29 -9.95 6.39
CA ARG A 22 -11.02 -8.65 6.99
C ARG A 22 -10.96 -7.55 5.96
N ARG A 23 -11.32 -6.34 6.36
CA ARG A 23 -11.25 -5.14 5.51
C ARG A 23 -9.88 -4.49 5.64
N GLU A 24 -9.34 -4.02 4.53
CA GLU A 24 -8.03 -3.36 4.47
C GLU A 24 -8.11 -2.06 3.69
N TRP A 25 -7.31 -1.08 4.11
CA TRP A 25 -7.17 0.21 3.46
C TRP A 25 -5.71 0.61 3.33
N TYR A 26 -5.38 1.25 2.22
CA TYR A 26 -4.09 1.87 1.98
C TYR A 26 -4.22 3.40 2.07
N GLY A 27 -3.45 4.00 2.97
CA GLY A 27 -3.11 5.41 2.93
C GLY A 27 -1.84 5.61 2.10
N ALA A 28 -1.96 6.12 0.88
CA ALA A 28 -0.82 6.51 0.06
C ALA A 28 -0.45 7.99 0.31
N ARG A 29 0.85 8.25 0.53
CA ARG A 29 1.42 9.59 0.77
C ARG A 29 2.73 9.74 0.02
N ASP A 30 3.17 10.99 -0.13
CA ASP A 30 4.50 11.33 -0.66
C ASP A 30 4.78 10.73 -2.06
N LEU A 31 3.86 10.87 -3.02
CA LEU A 31 4.13 10.45 -4.40
C LEU A 31 5.23 11.33 -4.99
N ARG A 32 6.39 10.75 -5.26
CA ARG A 32 7.57 11.44 -5.79
C ARG A 32 8.04 10.72 -7.05
N PRO A 33 8.06 11.39 -8.22
CA PRO A 33 8.61 10.80 -9.43
C PRO A 33 10.08 10.41 -9.24
N VAL A 34 10.46 9.24 -9.75
CA VAL A 34 11.87 8.88 -9.91
C VAL A 34 12.36 9.54 -11.20
N THR A 35 13.43 10.32 -11.11
CA THR A 35 13.99 11.05 -12.26
C THR A 35 15.25 10.41 -12.83
N GLY A 36 15.82 9.43 -12.13
CA GLY A 36 16.98 8.67 -12.58
C GLY A 36 17.22 7.45 -11.70
N VAL A 37 17.81 6.42 -12.28
CA VAL A 37 18.22 5.18 -11.61
C VAL A 37 19.46 4.64 -12.30
N ALA A 38 20.32 3.99 -11.54
CA ALA A 38 21.38 3.13 -12.05
C ALA A 38 21.26 1.78 -11.34
N ALA A 39 21.24 0.69 -12.10
CA ALA A 39 21.05 -0.65 -11.55
C ALA A 39 21.78 -1.68 -12.40
N ALA A 40 22.35 -2.69 -11.74
CA ALA A 40 22.99 -3.82 -12.38
C ALA A 40 22.56 -5.13 -11.70
N PHE A 41 22.45 -6.20 -12.48
CA PHE A 41 22.16 -7.55 -11.99
C PHE A 41 23.19 -8.52 -12.58
N ASP A 42 23.84 -9.31 -11.74
CA ASP A 42 24.95 -10.20 -12.12
C ASP A 42 26.02 -9.50 -12.99
N GLY A 43 26.35 -8.27 -12.62
CA GLY A 43 27.33 -7.43 -13.33
C GLY A 43 26.83 -6.83 -14.65
N SER A 44 25.59 -7.10 -15.06
CA SER A 44 24.99 -6.55 -16.27
C SER A 44 24.17 -5.30 -15.95
N ASP A 45 24.41 -4.21 -16.68
CA ASP A 45 23.62 -2.97 -16.59
C ASP A 45 22.16 -3.25 -17.01
N LEU A 46 21.20 -2.74 -16.22
CA LEU A 46 19.77 -2.96 -16.45
C LEU A 46 19.13 -1.91 -17.37
N GLY A 47 19.92 -0.96 -17.87
CA GLY A 47 19.49 0.07 -18.79
C GLY A 47 18.90 1.32 -18.12
N PRO A 48 18.41 2.26 -18.94
CA PRO A 48 17.88 3.52 -18.46
C PRO A 48 16.54 3.34 -17.74
N LEU A 49 16.12 4.37 -17.00
CA LEU A 49 14.79 4.45 -16.42
C LEU A 49 13.72 4.28 -17.51
N ALA A 50 12.84 3.28 -17.34
CA ALA A 50 11.78 2.95 -18.30
C ALA A 50 10.40 2.90 -17.61
N PRO A 51 9.30 2.97 -18.38
CA PRO A 51 7.96 2.75 -17.84
C PRO A 51 7.82 1.36 -17.20
N VAL A 52 7.03 1.27 -16.13
CA VAL A 52 6.64 0.00 -15.52
C VAL A 52 5.59 -0.66 -16.41
N ASP A 53 6.01 -1.69 -17.15
CA ASP A 53 5.14 -2.49 -18.02
C ASP A 53 5.62 -3.96 -18.04
N PRO A 54 4.73 -4.96 -17.84
CA PRO A 54 3.32 -4.80 -17.52
C PRO A 54 3.12 -4.19 -16.11
N PRO A 55 1.94 -3.58 -15.82
CA PRO A 55 1.66 -3.08 -14.49
C PRO A 55 1.81 -4.17 -13.43
N VAL A 56 2.48 -3.85 -12.32
CA VAL A 56 2.61 -4.78 -11.19
C VAL A 56 1.22 -5.10 -10.62
N ARG A 57 1.01 -6.36 -10.22
CA ARG A 57 -0.29 -6.87 -9.72
C ARG A 57 -0.27 -7.18 -8.22
N PHE A 58 0.60 -6.52 -7.47
CA PHE A 58 0.65 -6.65 -6.00
C PHE A 58 -0.44 -5.78 -5.35
N GLY A 59 -1.09 -6.31 -4.30
CA GLY A 59 -2.13 -5.59 -3.56
C GLY A 59 -3.39 -5.32 -4.38
N PHE A 60 -4.09 -4.21 -4.09
CA PHE A 60 -5.39 -3.89 -4.72
C PHE A 60 -5.30 -2.93 -5.90
N GLY A 61 -4.17 -2.26 -6.12
CA GLY A 61 -4.03 -1.21 -7.12
C GLY A 61 -2.84 -1.44 -8.05
N SER A 62 -2.97 -0.97 -9.29
CA SER A 62 -1.81 -0.85 -10.18
C SER A 62 -1.06 0.44 -9.87
N VAL A 63 0.26 0.39 -9.92
CA VAL A 63 1.11 1.59 -9.84
C VAL A 63 1.01 2.41 -11.14
N PRO A 64 1.30 3.73 -11.11
CA PRO A 64 1.47 4.52 -12.33
C PRO A 64 2.55 3.90 -13.24
N ARG A 65 2.41 4.10 -14.56
CA ARG A 65 3.43 3.66 -15.53
C ARG A 65 4.76 4.38 -15.36
N SER A 66 4.73 5.66 -14.98
CA SER A 66 5.96 6.39 -14.66
C SER A 66 6.47 5.98 -13.27
N PRO A 67 7.73 5.54 -13.14
CA PRO A 67 8.28 5.13 -11.86
C PRO A 67 8.21 6.25 -10.80
N ALA A 68 7.73 5.91 -9.61
CA ALA A 68 7.58 6.85 -8.50
C ALA A 68 7.79 6.13 -7.17
N LEU A 69 8.32 6.86 -6.18
CA LEU A 69 8.35 6.45 -4.78
C LEU A 69 7.05 6.90 -4.11
N VAL A 70 6.47 6.03 -3.29
CA VAL A 70 5.28 6.31 -2.50
C VAL A 70 5.42 5.69 -1.12
N ARG A 71 4.96 6.40 -0.08
CA ARG A 71 4.82 5.85 1.26
C ARG A 71 3.42 5.30 1.42
N VAL A 72 3.30 4.00 1.73
CA VAL A 72 2.01 3.35 1.96
C VAL A 72 1.87 2.98 3.43
N THR A 73 0.76 3.37 4.03
CA THR A 73 0.32 2.89 5.34
C THR A 73 -0.87 1.97 5.15
N THR A 74 -0.75 0.73 5.61
CA THR A 74 -1.84 -0.24 5.58
C THR A 74 -2.57 -0.25 6.91
N THR A 75 -3.89 -0.10 6.87
CA THR A 75 -4.78 -0.33 8.01
C THR A 75 -5.58 -1.59 7.72
N VAL A 76 -5.54 -2.55 8.64
CA VAL A 76 -6.38 -3.76 8.58
C VAL A 76 -7.36 -3.70 9.74
N GLU A 77 -8.64 -3.88 9.44
CA GLU A 77 -9.65 -4.11 10.46
C GLU A 77 -9.46 -5.51 11.02
N THR A 78 -9.10 -5.58 12.29
CA THR A 78 -9.06 -6.82 13.05
C THR A 78 -10.39 -6.97 13.78
N ASP A 79 -10.93 -8.19 13.84
CA ASP A 79 -11.95 -8.49 14.83
C ASP A 79 -11.38 -8.13 16.20
N ALA A 80 -12.13 -7.35 16.98
CA ALA A 80 -11.74 -7.08 18.36
C ALA A 80 -11.79 -8.41 19.11
N GLY A 81 -10.63 -9.04 19.31
CA GLY A 81 -10.47 -10.04 20.36
C GLY A 81 -10.90 -9.41 21.68
N PRO A 82 -11.41 -10.20 22.65
CA PRO A 82 -11.80 -9.64 23.93
C PRO A 82 -10.64 -8.84 24.52
N LEU A 83 -10.93 -7.64 25.02
CA LEU A 83 -9.94 -6.85 25.75
C LEU A 83 -9.34 -7.75 26.86
N PRO A 84 -8.01 -7.87 26.97
CA PRO A 84 -7.43 -8.70 28.02
C PRO A 84 -7.85 -8.13 29.39
N GLY A 85 -8.65 -8.91 30.11
CA GLY A 85 -8.83 -8.77 31.56
C GLY A 85 -9.61 -7.55 32.05
N GLY A 86 -10.81 -7.30 31.54
CA GLY A 86 -11.82 -6.55 32.30
C GLY A 86 -12.43 -7.45 33.37
N GLY A 87 -11.70 -7.72 34.46
CA GLY A 87 -12.26 -8.38 35.63
C GLY A 87 -13.51 -7.62 36.07
N ALA A 88 -14.66 -8.29 36.07
CA ALA A 88 -15.87 -7.76 36.66
C ALA A 88 -15.60 -7.47 38.13
N LEU A 89 -15.44 -6.19 38.49
CA LEU A 89 -15.67 -5.74 39.84
C LEU A 89 -17.16 -5.97 40.13
N ALA A 90 -17.46 -7.08 40.79
CA ALA A 90 -18.75 -7.25 41.45
C ALA A 90 -18.88 -6.13 42.48
N ALA A 91 -19.84 -5.23 42.27
CA ALA A 91 -20.24 -4.25 43.27
C ALA A 91 -21.04 -4.95 44.39
N PRO A 92 -20.94 -4.48 45.65
CA PRO A 92 -21.49 -5.14 46.84
C PRO A 92 -23.03 -5.21 46.86
#